data_AF-A0A0F9FJX2-F1
#
_entry.id   AF-A0A0F9FJX2-F1
#
_cell.length_a   1.000
_cell.length_b   1.000
_cell.length_c   1.000
_cell.angle_alpha   90.00
_cell.angle_beta   90.00
_cell.angle_gamma   90.00
#
_symmetry.space_group_name_H-M   'P 1'
#
loop_
_entity.id
_entity.type
_entity.pdbx_description
1 polymer ?
#
loop_
_entity_poly.entity_id
_entity_poly.type
_entity_poly.pdbx_seq_one_letter_code
_entity_poly.pdbx_strand_id
1 'polypeptide(L)'
;MYCGDLEANTITTITIGPMLDKDDADTEKTGLSITAASVFASKNGGAKAQVNDGSGCSEDAHGIYRKQINATDTNTEGLLTIYVHFADCLYIRQDYTVLSQAAYASKYTEKDSGLMSVDAVAISGDTTSADNLELQYDTTGLAGDTFPDGNEAYNIDFWTYHYYDGDLGTPAWVEVHGATQISNSQYNDVATGLANFTANRYGVSWVFM
;
A
#
# COMPACT_ATOMS: atom_id res chain seq x y z
N MET A 1 -34.02 -0.48 1.17
CA MET A 1 -33.26 -0.24 -0.07
C MET A 1 -31.88 0.23 0.34
N TYR A 2 -30.80 -0.27 -0.28
CA TYR A 2 -29.45 0.27 -0.04
C TYR A 2 -29.31 1.62 -0.74
N CYS A 3 -28.83 2.61 -0.02
CA CYS A 3 -28.85 4.02 -0.41
C CYS A 3 -27.45 4.63 -0.55
N GLY A 4 -26.39 3.91 -0.18
CA GLY A 4 -25.00 4.32 -0.40
C GLY A 4 -24.08 4.12 0.80
N ASP A 5 -22.86 4.62 0.66
CA ASP A 5 -21.86 4.65 1.73
C ASP A 5 -21.75 6.04 2.35
N LEU A 6 -21.46 6.06 3.64
CA LEU A 6 -21.28 7.28 4.43
C LEU A 6 -19.93 7.21 5.13
N GLU A 7 -19.32 8.38 5.32
CA GLU A 7 -18.10 8.50 6.11
C GLU A 7 -18.42 8.48 7.61
N ALA A 8 -17.67 7.67 8.37
CA ALA A 8 -17.81 7.59 9.82
C ALA A 8 -17.49 8.91 10.53
N ASN A 9 -18.21 9.20 11.61
CA ASN A 9 -18.00 10.38 12.47
C ASN A 9 -18.09 11.73 11.75
N THR A 10 -18.68 11.77 10.56
CA THR A 10 -18.82 12.98 9.74
C THR A 10 -20.29 13.41 9.70
N ILE A 11 -20.53 14.72 9.70
CA ILE A 11 -21.85 15.29 9.43
C ILE A 11 -22.09 15.17 7.92
N THR A 12 -23.24 14.63 7.54
CA THR A 12 -23.61 14.50 6.12
C THR A 12 -25.10 14.67 5.91
N THR A 13 -25.48 15.00 4.70
CA THR A 13 -26.89 15.12 4.30
C THR A 13 -27.27 13.87 3.52
N ILE A 14 -28.23 13.12 4.05
CA ILE A 14 -28.82 11.96 3.38
C ILE A 14 -30.17 12.33 2.76
N THR A 15 -30.62 11.49 1.83
CA THR A 15 -31.89 11.66 1.14
C THR A 15 -32.87 10.61 1.62
N ILE A 16 -34.06 11.05 2.05
CA ILE A 16 -35.12 10.23 2.61
C ILE A 16 -36.33 10.31 1.67
N GLY A 17 -36.90 9.16 1.34
CA GLY A 17 -38.09 9.10 0.50
C GLY A 17 -38.01 8.03 -0.59
N PRO A 18 -38.98 8.04 -1.53
CA PRO A 18 -40.12 8.96 -1.56
C PRO A 18 -41.11 8.72 -0.39
N MET A 19 -41.65 9.80 0.17
CA MET A 19 -42.76 9.77 1.12
C MET A 19 -44.06 9.56 0.34
N LEU A 20 -44.70 8.42 0.55
CA LEU A 20 -45.92 8.04 -0.17
C LEU A 20 -47.10 7.96 0.80
N ASP A 21 -48.32 8.15 0.30
CA ASP A 21 -49.55 7.98 1.07
C ASP A 21 -49.65 6.53 1.59
N LYS A 22 -50.05 6.37 2.85
CA LYS A 22 -50.21 5.05 3.47
C LYS A 22 -51.38 4.25 2.88
N ASP A 23 -52.35 4.90 2.27
CA ASP A 23 -53.59 4.27 1.80
C ASP A 23 -53.42 3.64 0.41
N ASP A 24 -52.58 4.20 -0.44
CA ASP A 24 -52.33 3.70 -1.81
C ASP A 24 -50.88 3.27 -2.08
N ALA A 25 -49.92 3.65 -1.23
CA ALA A 25 -48.49 3.41 -1.41
C ALA A 25 -47.93 3.91 -2.75
N ASP A 26 -48.52 4.96 -3.32
CA ASP A 26 -48.19 5.53 -4.64
C ASP A 26 -48.22 7.07 -4.65
N THR A 27 -49.22 7.70 -4.03
CA THR A 27 -49.35 9.16 -4.08
C THR A 27 -48.27 9.85 -3.26
N GLU A 28 -47.47 10.71 -3.90
CA GLU A 28 -46.41 11.48 -3.24
C GLU A 28 -46.98 12.44 -2.17
N LYS A 29 -46.34 12.48 -1.01
CA LYS A 29 -46.63 13.42 0.08
C LYS A 29 -45.59 14.54 0.14
N THR A 30 -46.00 15.72 -0.29
CA THR A 30 -45.20 16.96 -0.32
C THR A 30 -45.57 17.90 0.83
N GLY A 31 -44.72 18.89 1.14
CA GLY A 31 -44.99 19.92 2.16
C GLY A 31 -45.01 19.40 3.60
N LEU A 32 -44.41 18.25 3.88
CA LEU A 32 -44.40 17.65 5.22
C LEU A 32 -43.40 18.36 6.14
N SER A 33 -43.82 18.64 7.37
CA SER A 33 -42.96 19.13 8.44
C SER A 33 -42.33 17.96 9.22
N ILE A 34 -41.44 17.21 8.57
CA ILE A 34 -40.79 16.05 9.19
C ILE A 34 -39.72 16.55 10.18
N THR A 35 -39.94 16.31 11.47
CA THR A 35 -39.01 16.68 12.54
C THR A 35 -38.02 15.57 12.84
N ALA A 36 -36.91 15.88 13.52
CA ALA A 36 -35.94 14.87 13.96
C ALA A 36 -36.57 13.73 14.79
N ALA A 37 -37.65 14.03 15.54
CA ALA A 37 -38.38 13.05 16.34
C ALA A 37 -39.07 11.95 15.51
N SER A 38 -39.24 12.17 14.20
CA SER A 38 -39.85 11.20 13.27
C SER A 38 -38.82 10.34 12.52
N VAL A 39 -37.52 10.58 12.75
CA VAL A 39 -36.42 9.91 12.06
C VAL A 39 -35.60 9.12 13.08
N PHE A 40 -35.44 7.82 12.83
CA PHE A 40 -34.76 6.89 13.72
C PHE A 40 -33.60 6.20 12.99
N ALA A 41 -32.50 6.02 13.69
CA ALA A 41 -31.34 5.26 13.25
C ALA A 41 -31.23 3.94 14.04
N SER A 42 -30.79 2.90 13.36
CA SER A 42 -30.33 1.64 13.97
C SER A 42 -28.94 1.34 13.43
N LYS A 43 -28.01 1.06 14.34
CA LYS A 43 -26.60 0.79 14.03
C LYS A 43 -26.34 -0.69 14.24
N ASN A 44 -25.87 -1.39 13.21
CA ASN A 44 -25.57 -2.82 13.23
C ASN A 44 -26.68 -3.69 13.83
N GLY A 45 -27.95 -3.35 13.54
CA GLY A 45 -29.12 -4.07 14.06
C GLY A 45 -29.49 -3.75 15.51
N GLY A 46 -28.88 -2.75 16.14
CA GLY A 46 -29.21 -2.29 17.48
C GLY A 46 -30.61 -1.67 17.59
N ALA A 47 -31.03 -1.37 18.82
CA ALA A 47 -32.30 -0.71 19.09
C ALA A 47 -32.40 0.60 18.30
N LYS A 48 -33.59 0.88 17.76
CA LYS A 48 -33.85 2.14 17.04
C LYS A 48 -33.80 3.27 18.06
N ALA A 49 -33.00 4.29 17.77
CA ALA A 49 -32.97 5.54 18.52
C ALA A 49 -33.26 6.69 17.57
N GLN A 50 -33.77 7.80 18.09
CA GLN A 50 -33.91 9.02 17.30
C GLN A 50 -32.53 9.43 16.75
N VAL A 51 -32.49 9.96 15.53
CA VAL A 51 -31.27 10.61 15.04
C VAL A 51 -30.86 11.74 15.98
N ASN A 52 -29.56 11.82 16.21
CA ASN A 52 -28.96 12.78 17.13
C ASN A 52 -28.93 14.19 16.53
N ASP A 53 -28.91 14.32 15.20
CA ASP A 53 -29.08 15.63 14.57
C ASP A 53 -30.50 16.17 14.80
N GLY A 54 -30.59 17.29 15.52
CA GLY A 54 -31.87 17.87 15.93
C GLY A 54 -32.62 18.64 14.86
N SER A 55 -32.05 18.83 13.66
CA SER A 55 -32.72 19.58 12.59
C SER A 55 -33.90 18.80 11.98
N GLY A 56 -34.90 19.51 11.45
CA GLY A 56 -35.94 18.86 10.64
C GLY A 56 -35.41 18.45 9.26
N CYS A 57 -36.21 17.68 8.52
CA CYS A 57 -35.94 17.45 7.11
C CYS A 57 -36.37 18.67 6.28
N SER A 58 -35.66 18.94 5.19
CA SER A 58 -36.07 19.90 4.17
C SER A 58 -36.59 19.16 2.94
N GLU A 59 -37.70 19.64 2.38
CA GLU A 59 -38.22 19.08 1.13
C GLU A 59 -37.26 19.38 -0.02
N ASP A 60 -37.09 18.40 -0.92
CA ASP A 60 -36.44 18.61 -2.21
C ASP A 60 -37.47 18.71 -3.33
N ALA A 61 -38.00 17.56 -3.77
CA ALA A 61 -39.08 17.44 -4.74
C ALA A 61 -39.69 16.03 -4.68
N HIS A 62 -40.92 15.85 -5.17
CA HIS A 62 -41.52 14.51 -5.39
C HIS A 62 -41.60 13.61 -4.15
N GLY A 63 -41.92 14.20 -3.00
CA GLY A 63 -41.95 13.47 -1.72
C GLY A 63 -40.56 13.04 -1.23
N ILE A 64 -39.47 13.53 -1.84
CA ILE A 64 -38.10 13.32 -1.39
C ILE A 64 -37.70 14.48 -0.46
N TYR A 65 -37.06 14.13 0.65
CA TYR A 65 -36.61 15.06 1.68
C TYR A 65 -35.13 14.85 1.97
N ARG A 66 -34.41 15.93 2.28
CA ARG A 66 -33.04 15.89 2.77
C ARG A 66 -33.03 15.93 4.30
N LYS A 67 -32.17 15.12 4.90
CA LYS A 67 -31.95 15.10 6.34
C LYS A 67 -30.45 15.15 6.62
N GLN A 68 -30.04 16.14 7.40
CA GLN A 68 -28.72 16.10 8.00
C GLN A 68 -28.70 15.03 9.10
N ILE A 69 -27.67 14.20 9.09
CA ILE A 69 -27.28 13.33 10.20
C ILE A 69 -25.90 13.79 10.67
N ASN A 70 -25.64 13.67 11.96
CA ASN A 70 -24.39 14.20 12.52
C ASN A 70 -23.37 13.09 12.82
N ALA A 71 -22.20 13.51 13.30
CA ALA A 71 -21.12 12.60 13.67
C ALA A 71 -21.57 11.50 14.65
N THR A 72 -22.48 11.80 15.60
CA THR A 72 -23.01 10.80 16.52
C THR A 72 -23.86 9.77 15.79
N ASP A 73 -24.58 10.14 14.74
CA ASP A 73 -25.37 9.19 13.95
C ASP A 73 -24.49 8.24 13.13
N THR A 74 -23.34 8.73 12.66
CA THR A 74 -22.36 7.99 11.84
C THR A 74 -21.17 7.44 12.65
N ASN A 75 -21.22 7.45 13.98
CA ASN A 75 -20.09 7.01 14.82
C ASN A 75 -19.93 5.49 14.99
N THR A 76 -20.58 4.69 14.15
CA THR A 76 -20.48 3.24 14.19
C THR A 76 -20.37 2.72 12.77
N GLU A 77 -19.21 2.15 12.46
CA GLU A 77 -18.92 1.52 11.18
C GLU A 77 -19.79 0.28 10.96
N GLY A 78 -20.15 0.01 9.71
CA GLY A 78 -21.03 -1.08 9.32
C GLY A 78 -22.41 -0.59 8.88
N LEU A 79 -23.46 -1.37 9.16
CA LEU A 79 -24.82 -1.09 8.67
C LEU A 79 -25.48 0.02 9.50
N LEU A 80 -25.88 1.10 8.84
CA LEU A 80 -26.76 2.12 9.39
C LEU A 80 -28.10 2.04 8.67
N THR A 81 -29.15 1.63 9.38
CA THR A 81 -30.51 1.67 8.83
C THR A 81 -31.25 2.90 9.36
N ILE A 82 -31.74 3.71 8.44
CA ILE A 82 -32.60 4.86 8.71
C ILE A 82 -34.06 4.44 8.53
N TYR A 83 -34.88 4.84 9.49
CA TYR A 83 -36.31 4.63 9.51
C TYR A 83 -37.01 5.96 9.64
N VAL A 84 -38.07 6.16 8.84
CA VAL A 84 -38.94 7.32 8.98
C VAL A 84 -40.37 6.85 9.10
N HIS A 85 -41.02 7.35 10.14
CA HIS A 85 -42.44 7.14 10.35
C HIS A 85 -43.07 8.49 10.66
N PHE A 86 -43.85 8.98 9.70
CA PHE A 86 -44.60 10.22 9.80
C PHE A 86 -46.07 9.91 9.59
N ALA A 87 -46.96 10.68 10.22
CA ALA A 87 -48.40 10.44 10.10
C ALA A 87 -48.84 10.50 8.63
N ASP A 88 -49.81 9.65 8.29
CA ASP A 88 -50.41 9.56 6.96
C ASP A 88 -49.43 9.27 5.80
N CYS A 89 -48.24 8.76 6.13
CA CYS A 89 -47.23 8.33 5.17
C CYS A 89 -46.87 6.85 5.37
N LEU A 90 -46.45 6.19 4.28
CA LEU A 90 -45.89 4.86 4.33
C LEU A 90 -44.58 4.83 5.13
N TYR A 91 -44.34 3.74 5.86
CA TYR A 91 -43.11 3.53 6.61
C TYR A 91 -41.91 3.36 5.68
N ILE A 92 -40.83 4.10 5.94
CA ILE A 92 -39.61 4.04 5.13
C ILE A 92 -38.50 3.33 5.90
N ARG A 93 -37.77 2.47 5.19
CA ARG A 93 -36.53 1.83 5.63
C ARG A 93 -35.45 1.95 4.55
N GLN A 94 -34.40 2.71 4.86
CA GLN A 94 -33.23 2.91 4.00
C GLN A 94 -31.98 2.41 4.70
N ASP A 95 -31.12 1.71 3.97
CA ASP A 95 -29.89 1.11 4.48
C ASP A 95 -28.68 1.82 3.89
N TYR A 96 -27.72 2.17 4.75
CA TYR A 96 -26.44 2.76 4.40
C TYR A 96 -25.31 1.94 5.00
N THR A 97 -24.13 2.02 4.41
CA THR A 97 -22.91 1.48 5.03
C THR A 97 -22.03 2.63 5.49
N VAL A 98 -21.75 2.68 6.79
CA VAL A 98 -20.79 3.61 7.36
C VAL A 98 -19.41 2.98 7.21
N LEU A 99 -18.57 3.60 6.38
CA LEU A 99 -17.17 3.22 6.19
C LEU A 99 -16.30 4.01 7.15
N SER A 100 -15.18 3.41 7.59
CA SER A 100 -14.14 4.16 8.28
C SER A 100 -13.69 5.35 7.45
N GLN A 101 -13.26 6.44 8.08
CA GLN A 101 -12.80 7.65 7.36
C GLN A 101 -11.68 7.33 6.37
N ALA A 102 -10.74 6.45 6.75
CA ALA A 102 -9.67 6.01 5.87
C ALA A 102 -10.19 5.21 4.67
N ALA A 103 -11.14 4.29 4.87
CA ALA A 103 -11.74 3.52 3.78
C ALA A 103 -12.61 4.41 2.87
N TYR A 104 -13.34 5.36 3.46
CA TYR A 104 -14.13 6.33 2.72
C TYR A 104 -13.22 7.25 1.89
N ALA A 105 -12.17 7.81 2.49
CA ALA A 105 -11.20 8.64 1.79
C ALA A 105 -10.47 7.85 0.70
N SER A 106 -10.07 6.61 0.99
CA SER A 106 -9.52 5.71 -0.02
C SER A 106 -10.50 5.47 -1.19
N LYS A 107 -11.80 5.40 -0.91
CA LYS A 107 -12.83 5.06 -1.90
C LYS A 107 -13.33 6.27 -2.69
N TYR A 108 -13.34 7.45 -2.06
CA TYR A 108 -14.01 8.65 -2.57
C TYR A 108 -13.13 9.91 -2.63
N THR A 109 -11.99 9.98 -1.93
CA THR A 109 -11.02 11.09 -2.08
C THR A 109 -10.22 10.92 -3.38
N GLU A 110 -9.78 12.04 -3.95
CA GLU A 110 -9.10 12.08 -5.24
C GLU A 110 -7.88 11.17 -5.32
N LYS A 111 -7.80 10.48 -6.46
CA LYS A 111 -6.80 9.50 -6.91
C LYS A 111 -5.34 9.86 -6.61
N ASP A 112 -4.99 11.14 -6.50
CA ASP A 112 -3.60 11.61 -6.45
C ASP A 112 -3.20 12.27 -5.10
N SER A 113 -4.06 12.21 -4.08
CA SER A 113 -3.72 12.54 -2.68
C SER A 113 -4.28 11.53 -1.65
N GLY A 114 -5.20 10.66 -2.08
CA GLY A 114 -5.71 9.50 -1.35
C GLY A 114 -5.32 8.21 -2.06
N LEU A 115 -4.29 7.52 -1.54
CA LEU A 115 -3.99 6.14 -1.91
C LEU A 115 -4.36 5.22 -0.74
N MET A 116 -4.78 4.00 -1.04
CA MET A 116 -4.77 2.92 -0.05
C MET A 116 -3.32 2.57 0.24
N SER A 117 -2.85 2.82 1.47
CA SER A 117 -1.59 2.25 1.94
C SER A 117 -1.72 0.74 1.96
N VAL A 118 -0.74 0.07 1.34
CA VAL A 118 -0.70 -1.38 1.19
C VAL A 118 0.69 -1.86 1.61
N ASP A 119 0.74 -2.70 2.64
CA ASP A 119 1.94 -3.41 3.06
C ASP A 119 1.79 -4.87 2.61
N ALA A 120 2.56 -5.26 1.60
CA ALA A 120 2.54 -6.62 1.09
C ALA A 120 3.64 -7.44 1.79
N VAL A 121 3.27 -8.50 2.51
CA VAL A 121 4.25 -9.48 3.05
C VAL A 121 4.70 -10.45 1.97
N ALA A 122 3.84 -10.70 0.98
CA ALA A 122 4.13 -11.60 -0.12
C ALA A 122 3.36 -11.20 -1.37
N ILE A 123 3.97 -11.44 -2.52
CA ILE A 123 3.33 -11.26 -3.83
C ILE A 123 3.26 -12.63 -4.49
N SER A 124 2.04 -13.11 -4.73
CA SER A 124 1.77 -14.50 -5.15
C SER A 124 2.27 -15.56 -4.14
N GLY A 125 2.32 -15.20 -2.85
CA GLY A 125 2.79 -16.08 -1.79
C GLY A 125 4.31 -16.11 -1.59
N ASP A 126 5.06 -15.36 -2.40
CA ASP A 126 6.51 -15.17 -2.25
C ASP A 126 6.82 -13.89 -1.47
N THR A 127 7.47 -14.06 -0.31
CA THR A 127 7.84 -12.94 0.57
C THR A 127 9.01 -12.13 0.03
N THR A 128 9.95 -12.78 -0.66
CA THR A 128 11.13 -12.13 -1.23
C THR A 128 10.76 -11.15 -2.33
N SER A 129 9.72 -11.46 -3.10
CA SER A 129 9.20 -10.57 -4.14
C SER A 129 8.69 -9.23 -3.60
N ALA A 130 8.14 -9.19 -2.38
CA ALA A 130 7.68 -7.93 -1.78
C ALA A 130 8.86 -7.07 -1.30
N ASP A 131 9.82 -7.68 -0.61
CA ASP A 131 11.04 -7.02 -0.11
C ASP A 131 11.88 -6.45 -1.27
N ASN A 132 12.03 -7.20 -2.36
CA ASN A 132 12.77 -6.76 -3.54
C ASN A 132 12.17 -5.50 -4.19
N LEU A 133 10.83 -5.40 -4.22
CA LEU A 133 10.16 -4.23 -4.77
C LEU A 133 10.31 -3.01 -3.86
N GLU A 134 10.20 -3.18 -2.54
CA GLU A 134 10.47 -2.09 -1.59
C GLU A 134 11.88 -1.53 -1.81
N LEU A 135 12.87 -2.42 -1.82
CA LEU A 135 14.28 -2.07 -1.98
C LEU A 135 14.58 -1.34 -3.30
N GLN A 136 13.88 -1.69 -4.39
CA GLN A 136 14.08 -1.09 -5.71
C GLN A 136 13.56 0.35 -5.80
N TYR A 137 12.48 0.69 -5.07
CA TYR A 137 11.74 1.94 -5.29
C TYR A 137 11.81 2.95 -4.15
N ASP A 138 12.25 2.59 -2.94
CA ASP A 138 12.37 3.55 -1.82
C ASP A 138 13.67 4.38 -1.86
N THR A 139 14.59 4.05 -2.78
CA THR A 139 15.91 4.69 -2.98
C THR A 139 16.89 4.61 -1.80
N THR A 140 16.53 3.96 -0.69
CA THR A 140 17.41 3.66 0.44
C THR A 140 18.15 2.32 0.26
N GLY A 141 17.65 1.47 -0.65
CA GLY A 141 18.17 0.12 -0.92
C GLY A 141 19.23 -0.02 -2.01
N LEU A 142 19.40 0.96 -2.89
CA LEU A 142 20.39 0.90 -3.98
C LEU A 142 21.75 1.43 -3.52
N ALA A 143 22.38 0.74 -2.56
CA ALA A 143 23.76 0.99 -2.18
C ALA A 143 24.69 0.01 -2.91
N GLY A 144 25.20 0.44 -4.08
CA GLY A 144 26.10 -0.35 -4.93
C GLY A 144 25.47 -0.76 -6.27
N ASP A 145 26.24 -1.44 -7.12
CA ASP A 145 25.83 -1.90 -8.47
C ASP A 145 25.02 -3.21 -8.43
N THR A 146 24.58 -3.63 -7.24
CA THR A 146 23.89 -4.90 -7.04
C THR A 146 22.38 -4.70 -7.14
N PHE A 147 21.79 -5.06 -8.28
CA PHE A 147 20.35 -5.23 -8.40
C PHE A 147 19.91 -6.52 -7.69
N PRO A 148 18.67 -6.59 -7.15
CA PRO A 148 18.14 -7.80 -6.51
C PRO A 148 17.71 -8.86 -7.54
N ASP A 149 18.37 -8.96 -8.69
CA ASP A 149 18.13 -9.98 -9.70
C ASP A 149 18.79 -11.32 -9.34
N GLY A 150 18.56 -11.77 -8.10
CA GLY A 150 18.80 -13.15 -7.70
C GLY A 150 20.24 -13.63 -7.87
N ASN A 151 21.09 -13.34 -6.89
CA ASN A 151 22.32 -14.09 -6.60
C ASN A 151 23.17 -14.48 -7.83
N GLU A 152 23.35 -13.57 -8.78
CA GLU A 152 24.52 -13.65 -9.64
C GLU A 152 25.67 -13.05 -8.84
N ALA A 153 26.41 -13.92 -8.15
CA ALA A 153 27.72 -13.55 -7.65
C ALA A 153 28.54 -13.09 -8.86
N TYR A 154 28.67 -11.78 -9.04
CA TYR A 154 29.59 -11.18 -10.01
C TYR A 154 31.03 -11.51 -9.58
N ASN A 155 31.45 -12.77 -9.73
CA ASN A 155 32.85 -13.21 -9.65
C ASN A 155 33.56 -12.78 -10.94
N ILE A 156 33.57 -11.48 -11.23
CA ILE A 156 34.12 -10.94 -12.47
C ILE A 156 35.37 -10.08 -12.20
N ASP A 157 35.99 -10.19 -11.02
CA ASP A 157 37.39 -9.79 -10.88
C ASP A 157 38.29 -10.86 -11.50
N PHE A 158 38.27 -10.94 -12.83
CA PHE A 158 39.29 -11.65 -13.58
C PHE A 158 40.50 -10.72 -13.73
N TRP A 159 41.68 -11.24 -13.42
CA TRP A 159 42.91 -10.46 -13.53
C TRP A 159 43.94 -11.22 -14.37
N THR A 160 44.90 -10.45 -14.87
CA THR A 160 46.03 -10.96 -15.66
C THR A 160 47.30 -10.81 -14.85
N TYR A 161 48.14 -11.84 -14.84
CA TYR A 161 49.46 -11.77 -14.20
C TYR A 161 50.53 -12.43 -15.03
N HIS A 162 51.77 -12.05 -14.73
CA HIS A 162 52.96 -12.62 -15.33
C HIS A 162 53.82 -13.28 -14.27
N TYR A 163 54.42 -14.42 -14.59
CA TYR A 163 55.43 -15.06 -13.75
C TYR A 163 56.62 -15.51 -14.60
N TYR A 164 57.76 -15.67 -13.92
CA TYR A 164 58.99 -16.17 -14.52
C TYR A 164 59.07 -17.68 -14.27
N ASP A 165 59.15 -18.48 -15.34
CA ASP A 165 59.02 -19.94 -15.26
C ASP A 165 60.31 -20.69 -14.90
N GLY A 166 61.43 -19.97 -14.71
CA GLY A 166 62.62 -20.52 -14.07
C GLY A 166 63.29 -21.66 -14.84
N ASP A 167 63.48 -21.48 -16.15
CA ASP A 167 64.46 -22.22 -16.96
C ASP A 167 64.21 -23.73 -17.10
N LEU A 168 62.95 -24.13 -17.23
CA LEU A 168 62.58 -25.44 -17.79
C LEU A 168 62.79 -25.51 -19.33
N GLY A 169 63.41 -24.48 -19.93
CA GLY A 169 63.67 -24.26 -21.36
C GLY A 169 64.29 -22.88 -21.60
N THR A 170 64.12 -22.28 -22.79
CA THR A 170 64.53 -20.87 -23.02
C THR A 170 63.77 -19.96 -22.06
N PRO A 171 64.44 -19.12 -21.25
CA PRO A 171 63.78 -18.38 -20.20
C PRO A 171 62.77 -17.38 -20.77
N ALA A 172 61.51 -17.47 -20.32
CA ALA A 172 60.42 -16.63 -20.81
C ALA A 172 59.51 -16.15 -19.66
N TRP A 173 59.00 -14.93 -19.82
CA TRP A 173 57.90 -14.44 -18.98
C TRP A 173 56.59 -14.96 -19.56
N VAL A 174 55.80 -15.64 -18.72
CA VAL A 174 54.51 -16.23 -19.12
C VAL A 174 53.37 -15.36 -18.60
N GLU A 175 52.46 -14.95 -19.49
CA GLU A 175 51.24 -14.19 -19.17
C GLU A 175 50.05 -15.14 -19.01
N VAL A 176 49.27 -14.95 -17.95
CA VAL A 176 48.06 -15.72 -17.67
C VAL A 176 46.90 -14.76 -17.52
N HIS A 177 45.87 -14.92 -18.37
CA HIS A 177 44.63 -14.13 -18.33
C HIS A 177 43.50 -14.90 -17.65
N GLY A 178 42.51 -14.17 -17.14
CA GLY A 178 41.25 -14.76 -16.67
C GLY A 178 41.36 -15.47 -15.32
N ALA A 179 42.42 -15.18 -14.55
CA ALA A 179 42.64 -15.84 -13.27
C ALA A 179 41.63 -15.33 -12.23
N THR A 180 41.06 -16.26 -11.46
CA THR A 180 40.13 -15.96 -10.35
C THR A 180 40.71 -16.35 -9.00
N GLN A 181 41.90 -16.96 -8.97
CA GLN A 181 42.65 -17.36 -7.75
C GLN A 181 44.16 -17.23 -7.96
N ILE A 182 44.91 -16.91 -6.91
CA ILE A 182 46.38 -16.85 -6.92
C ILE A 182 46.96 -18.26 -6.69
N SER A 183 47.86 -18.71 -7.56
CA SER A 183 48.54 -20.00 -7.40
C SER A 183 49.86 -19.85 -6.65
N ASN A 184 49.90 -20.33 -5.40
CA ASN A 184 51.11 -20.28 -4.56
C ASN A 184 52.25 -21.18 -5.06
N SER A 185 51.99 -22.14 -5.95
CA SER A 185 53.03 -23.00 -6.53
C SER A 185 53.86 -22.31 -7.61
N GLN A 186 53.38 -21.19 -8.16
CA GLN A 186 54.13 -20.32 -9.08
C GLN A 186 54.91 -19.22 -8.34
N TYR A 187 54.63 -19.04 -7.05
CA TYR A 187 55.54 -18.37 -6.12
C TYR A 187 56.66 -19.37 -5.81
N ASN A 188 57.79 -19.20 -6.49
CA ASN A 188 58.98 -20.03 -6.39
C ASN A 188 59.52 -20.13 -4.94
N ASP A 189 59.00 -21.05 -4.13
CA ASP A 189 59.59 -21.46 -2.84
C ASP A 189 60.44 -22.71 -3.03
N VAL A 190 61.61 -22.55 -3.67
CA VAL A 190 62.56 -23.66 -3.82
C VAL A 190 63.97 -23.28 -3.33
N ALA A 191 64.22 -23.74 -2.11
CA ALA A 191 65.45 -24.37 -1.61
C ALA A 191 66.69 -23.54 -1.24
N THR A 192 66.82 -22.26 -1.55
CA THR A 192 67.83 -21.42 -0.89
C THR A 192 67.23 -20.07 -0.57
N GLY A 193 67.17 -19.80 0.74
CA GLY A 193 66.41 -18.69 1.29
C GLY A 193 66.74 -17.33 0.69
N LEU A 194 65.88 -16.40 1.07
CA LEU A 194 66.03 -14.96 1.12
C LEU A 194 67.41 -14.52 1.67
N ALA A 195 68.48 -14.82 0.94
CA ALA A 195 69.85 -14.56 1.29
C ALA A 195 70.40 -13.65 0.20
N ASN A 196 70.66 -12.41 0.60
CA ASN A 196 71.13 -11.27 -0.20
C ASN A 196 70.05 -10.50 -0.97
N PHE A 197 69.24 -9.77 -0.21
CA PHE A 197 68.53 -8.60 -0.72
C PHE A 197 69.51 -7.48 -1.10
N THR A 198 70.13 -7.60 -2.26
CA THR A 198 70.80 -6.48 -2.92
C THR A 198 70.34 -6.41 -4.36
N ALA A 199 69.39 -5.52 -4.61
CA ALA A 199 68.85 -5.10 -5.90
C ALA A 199 67.83 -6.04 -6.58
N ASN A 200 66.55 -5.86 -6.27
CA ASN A 200 65.51 -5.39 -7.21
C ASN A 200 64.12 -5.48 -6.55
N ARG A 201 63.37 -4.37 -6.62
CA ARG A 201 62.01 -4.26 -6.07
C ARG A 201 61.05 -5.01 -7.00
N TYR A 202 60.53 -6.16 -6.57
CA TYR A 202 59.33 -6.69 -7.20
C TYR A 202 58.14 -5.97 -6.57
N GLY A 203 57.61 -4.97 -7.28
CA GLY A 203 56.32 -4.40 -6.98
C GLY A 203 55.25 -5.22 -7.70
N VAL A 204 54.35 -5.83 -6.94
CA VAL A 204 53.04 -6.19 -7.49
C VAL A 204 52.30 -4.85 -7.67
N SER A 205 52.06 -4.43 -8.91
CA SER A 205 51.19 -3.27 -9.15
C SER A 205 49.77 -3.74 -9.33
N TRP A 206 48.90 -3.31 -8.42
CA TRP A 206 47.46 -3.49 -8.52
C TRP A 206 46.92 -2.37 -9.40
N VAL A 207 46.33 -2.73 -10.54
CA VAL A 207 45.50 -1.80 -11.31
C VAL A 207 44.07 -2.26 -11.08
N PHE A 208 43.37 -1.56 -10.18
CA PHE A 208 41.92 -1.63 -10.10
C PHE A 208 41.38 -0.81 -11.29
N MET A 209 40.63 -1.44 -12.17
CA MET A 209 39.76 -0.75 -13.13
C MET A 209 38.32 -0.92 -12.69
#